data_AF-A0A949CM03-F1
#
_entry.id   AF-A0A949CM03-F1
#
_cell.length_a   1.000
_cell.length_b   1.000
_cell.length_c   1.000
_cell.angle_alpha   90.00
_cell.angle_beta   90.00
_cell.angle_gamma   90.00
#
_symmetry.space_group_name_H-M   'P 1'
#
loop_
_entity.id
_entity.type
_entity.pdbx_description
1 polymer ?
#
loop_
_entity_poly.entity_id
_entity_poly.type
_entity_poly.pdbx_seq_one_letter_code
_entity_poly.pdbx_strand_id
1 'polypeptide(L)'
;LPLHRGDKSSWLEVWTHLGFSIVTEVVKKRTIYRLDAARRPLTITLDEVEKLGSFVEIERILEQSDEVEQAEKDILEVARMLGLCDIEKRSYLGLLLALTNPDEGTFHGDGGP
;
A
#
# COMPACT_ATOMS: atom_id res chain seq x y z
N LEU A 1 10.82 -10.74 29.71
CA LEU A 1 10.22 -11.90 29.02
C LEU A 1 10.80 -11.94 27.61
N PRO A 2 11.57 -12.96 27.22
CA PRO A 2 12.13 -13.00 25.88
C PRO A 2 11.06 -13.43 24.88
N LEU A 3 10.86 -12.64 23.82
CA LEU A 3 10.21 -13.13 22.61
C LEU A 3 11.20 -14.06 21.93
N HIS A 4 10.89 -15.36 21.91
CA HIS A 4 11.69 -16.34 21.18
C HIS A 4 11.73 -15.90 19.72
N ARG A 5 12.93 -15.68 19.16
CA ARG A 5 13.06 -15.34 17.74
C ARG A 5 12.47 -16.48 16.91
N GLY A 6 11.38 -16.22 16.19
CA GLY A 6 11.13 -16.90 14.92
C GLY A 6 9.79 -17.58 14.67
N ASP A 7 8.75 -17.44 15.50
CA ASP A 7 7.42 -17.97 15.15
C ASP A 7 6.40 -16.84 14.93
N LYS A 8 5.72 -16.84 13.77
CA LYS A 8 4.62 -15.92 13.45
C LYS A 8 3.52 -16.00 14.51
N SER A 9 3.30 -17.20 15.08
CA SER A 9 2.35 -17.47 16.16
C SER A 9 2.65 -16.62 17.40
N SER A 10 3.94 -16.44 17.73
CA SER A 10 4.35 -15.66 18.91
C SER A 10 4.05 -14.17 18.81
N TRP A 11 4.05 -13.61 17.60
CA TRP A 11 3.74 -12.19 17.41
C TRP A 11 2.24 -11.93 17.41
N LEU A 12 1.45 -12.82 16.79
CA LEU A 12 -0.01 -12.72 16.81
C LEU A 12 -0.57 -12.75 18.24
N GLU A 13 0.01 -13.59 19.11
CA GLU A 13 -0.34 -13.62 20.52
C GLU A 13 -0.05 -12.29 21.23
N VAL A 14 1.10 -11.65 20.97
CA VAL A 14 1.41 -10.32 21.54
C VAL A 14 0.37 -9.29 21.13
N TRP A 15 0.05 -9.22 19.83
CA TRP A 15 -0.94 -8.27 19.34
C TRP A 15 -2.33 -8.54 19.94
N THR A 16 -2.71 -9.80 20.06
CA THR A 16 -3.98 -10.21 20.69
C THR A 16 -4.03 -9.78 22.16
N HIS A 17 -2.94 -9.98 22.93
CA HIS A 17 -2.87 -9.55 24.32
C HIS A 17 -2.88 -8.02 24.49
N LEU A 18 -2.41 -7.28 23.49
CA LEU A 18 -2.51 -5.82 23.43
C LEU A 18 -3.91 -5.32 23.00
N GLY A 19 -4.85 -6.22 22.71
CA GLY A 19 -6.23 -5.89 22.34
C GLY A 19 -6.45 -5.67 20.83
N PHE A 20 -5.46 -5.98 19.98
CA PHE A 20 -5.64 -5.95 18.54
C PHE A 20 -6.37 -7.22 18.08
N SER A 21 -7.19 -7.08 17.03
CA SER A 21 -7.86 -8.20 16.37
C SER A 21 -7.53 -8.21 14.87
N ILE A 22 -7.50 -9.41 14.29
CA ILE A 22 -7.32 -9.56 12.84
C ILE A 22 -8.61 -9.10 12.16
N VAL A 23 -8.49 -8.11 11.28
CA VAL A 23 -9.64 -7.60 10.52
C VAL A 23 -9.85 -8.43 9.24
N THR A 24 -8.79 -8.65 8.46
CA THR A 24 -8.79 -9.50 7.27
C THR A 24 -7.34 -9.79 6.83
N GLU A 25 -7.18 -10.65 5.83
CA GLU A 25 -5.89 -11.00 5.23
C GLU A 25 -5.78 -10.46 3.79
N VAL A 26 -4.66 -9.80 3.48
CA VAL A 26 -4.32 -9.37 2.12
C VAL A 26 -3.30 -10.36 1.54
N VAL A 27 -3.76 -11.25 0.66
CA VAL A 27 -2.90 -12.22 -0.02
C VAL A 27 -2.52 -11.68 -1.39
N LYS A 28 -1.21 -11.65 -1.70
CA LYS A 28 -0.71 -11.13 -2.98
C LYS A 28 0.58 -11.79 -3.44
N LYS A 29 0.76 -11.81 -4.77
CA LYS A 29 2.03 -12.14 -5.42
C LYS A 29 2.63 -10.86 -6.00
N ARG A 30 3.86 -10.56 -5.58
CA ARG A 30 4.56 -9.29 -5.85
C ARG A 30 5.78 -9.49 -6.75
N THR A 31 5.85 -8.74 -7.84
CA THR A 31 7.05 -8.64 -8.70
C THR A 31 7.59 -7.23 -8.67
N ILE A 32 8.87 -7.07 -8.32
CA ILE A 32 9.50 -5.77 -8.08
C ILE A 32 10.52 -5.48 -9.19
N TYR A 33 10.43 -4.28 -9.77
CA TYR A 33 11.36 -3.73 -10.74
C TYR A 33 12.01 -2.47 -10.16
N ARG A 34 13.31 -2.31 -10.39
CA ARG A 34 14.04 -1.09 -10.05
C ARG A 34 14.39 -0.37 -11.34
N LEU A 35 13.93 0.87 -11.44
CA LEU A 35 14.30 1.76 -12.53
C LEU A 35 15.39 2.70 -12.04
N ASP A 36 16.63 2.38 -12.40
CA ASP A 36 17.78 3.24 -12.15
C ASP A 36 17.88 4.31 -13.24
N ALA A 37 16.92 5.23 -13.26
CA ALA A 37 17.03 6.46 -14.04
C ALA A 37 18.03 7.38 -13.32
N ALA A 38 19.04 7.87 -14.06
CA ALA A 38 20.16 8.64 -13.51
C ALA A 38 19.75 9.62 -12.38
N ARG A 39 20.27 9.35 -11.17
CA ARG A 39 20.07 10.09 -9.90
C ARG A 39 18.66 10.07 -9.27
N ARG A 40 17.67 9.39 -9.86
CA ARG A 40 16.30 9.34 -9.33
C ARG A 40 15.73 7.92 -9.42
N PRO A 41 16.17 7.00 -8.54
CA PRO A 41 15.70 5.63 -8.58
C PRO A 41 14.23 5.54 -8.21
N LEU A 42 13.48 4.77 -8.99
CA LEU A 42 12.07 4.43 -8.73
C LEU A 42 11.92 2.92 -8.55
N THR A 43 11.01 2.52 -7.69
CA THR A 43 10.58 1.13 -7.57
C THR A 43 9.20 1.00 -8.19
N ILE A 44 9.07 0.10 -9.14
CA ILE A 44 7.80 -0.25 -9.78
C ILE A 44 7.45 -1.66 -9.35
N THR A 45 6.25 -1.85 -8.84
CA THR A 45 5.81 -3.13 -8.32
C THR A 45 4.53 -3.56 -9.02
N LEU A 46 4.52 -4.77 -9.55
CA LEU A 46 3.31 -5.43 -10.05
C LEU A 46 2.80 -6.40 -8.97
N ASP A 47 1.61 -6.12 -8.46
CA ASP A 47 0.92 -6.94 -7.47
C ASP A 47 -0.28 -7.66 -8.11
N GLU A 48 -0.32 -8.98 -8.01
CA GLU A 48 -1.52 -9.78 -8.22
C GLU A 48 -2.16 -10.03 -6.84
N VAL A 49 -3.24 -9.33 -6.53
CA VAL A 49 -3.90 -9.36 -5.23
C VAL A 49 -5.16 -10.23 -5.30
N GLU A 50 -5.26 -11.21 -4.39
CA GLU A 50 -6.41 -12.11 -4.34
C GLU A 50 -7.70 -11.30 -4.17
N LYS A 51 -8.74 -11.61 -4.97
CA LYS A 51 -10.05 -10.94 -5.01
C LYS A 51 -10.08 -9.50 -5.55
N LEU A 52 -8.94 -8.84 -5.74
CA LEU A 52 -8.88 -7.47 -6.26
C LEU A 52 -8.31 -7.34 -7.67
N GLY A 53 -7.55 -8.33 -8.14
CA GLY A 53 -6.92 -8.30 -9.46
C GLY A 53 -5.49 -7.74 -9.44
N SER A 54 -5.06 -7.15 -10.55
CA SER A 54 -3.68 -6.70 -10.75
C SER A 54 -3.53 -5.20 -10.55
N PHE A 55 -2.48 -4.79 -9.83
CA PHE A 55 -2.16 -3.40 -9.53
C PHE A 55 -0.69 -3.11 -9.82
N VAL A 56 -0.41 -1.86 -10.17
CA VAL A 56 0.96 -1.35 -10.26
C VAL A 56 1.16 -0.26 -9.22
N GLU A 57 2.14 -0.44 -8.33
CA GLU A 57 2.63 0.61 -7.42
C GLU A 57 3.90 1.22 -8.01
N ILE A 58 4.01 2.54 -7.98
CA ILE A 58 5.24 3.26 -8.36
C ILE A 58 5.62 4.12 -7.15
N GLU A 59 6.79 3.85 -6.59
CA GLU A 59 7.23 4.47 -5.33
C GLU A 59 8.65 5.00 -5.42
N ARG A 60 8.91 6.02 -4.60
CA ARG A 60 10.23 6.59 -4.40
C ARG A 60 10.47 6.80 -2.91
N ILE A 61 11.64 6.39 -2.45
CA ILE A 61 12.12 6.71 -1.10
C ILE A 61 12.97 7.97 -1.21
N LEU A 62 12.68 8.94 -0.34
CA LEU A 62 13.37 10.23 -0.28
C LEU A 62 14.05 10.36 1.07
N GLU A 63 15.22 11.01 1.10
CA GLU A 63 15.90 11.34 2.35
C GLU A 63 15.35 12.63 2.97
N GLN A 64 14.81 13.53 2.13
CA GLN A 64 14.33 14.85 2.52
C GLN A 64 12.95 15.10 1.94
N SER A 65 12.12 15.85 2.67
CA SER A 65 10.72 16.10 2.32
C SER A 65 10.54 17.18 1.25
N ASP A 66 11.55 18.00 0.98
CA ASP A 66 11.52 19.05 -0.03
C ASP A 66 11.50 18.51 -1.47
N GLU A 67 11.89 17.24 -1.67
CA GLU A 67 11.86 16.56 -2.97
C GLU A 67 10.50 15.93 -3.31
N VAL A 68 9.51 15.95 -2.40
CA VAL A 68 8.22 15.23 -2.56
C VAL A 68 7.48 15.66 -3.82
N GLU A 69 7.33 16.96 -4.06
CA GLU A 69 6.61 17.46 -5.24
C GLU A 69 7.28 17.01 -6.56
N GLN A 70 8.61 16.96 -6.59
CA GLN A 70 9.32 16.50 -7.77
C GLN A 70 9.19 14.98 -7.93
N ALA A 71 9.24 14.22 -6.84
CA ALA A 71 9.04 12.78 -6.86
C ALA A 71 7.64 12.40 -7.36
N GLU A 72 6.60 13.13 -6.96
CA GLU A 72 5.24 12.94 -7.45
C GLU A 72 5.15 13.15 -8.97
N LYS A 73 5.77 14.22 -9.49
CA LYS A 73 5.82 14.48 -10.94
C LYS A 73 6.52 13.35 -11.69
N ASP A 74 7.66 12.87 -11.18
CA ASP A 74 8.43 11.78 -11.79
C ASP A 74 7.60 10.47 -11.81
N ILE A 75 6.89 10.17 -10.71
CA ILE A 75 5.99 9.01 -10.61
C ILE A 75 4.86 9.10 -11.64
N LEU A 76 4.20 10.25 -11.75
CA LEU A 76 3.10 10.46 -12.70
C LEU A 76 3.59 10.40 -14.16
N GLU A 77 4.80 10.88 -14.44
CA GLU A 77 5.40 10.75 -15.77
C GLU A 77 5.60 9.28 -16.15
N VAL A 78 6.19 8.48 -15.24
CA VAL A 78 6.38 7.04 -15.47
C VAL A 78 5.03 6.33 -15.59
N ALA A 79 4.06 6.64 -14.74
CA ALA A 79 2.71 6.07 -14.83
C ALA A 79 2.09 6.31 -16.22
N ARG A 80 2.20 7.55 -16.72
CA ARG A 80 1.72 7.92 -18.05
C ARG A 80 2.47 7.19 -19.17
N MET A 81 3.79 7.04 -19.06
CA MET A 81 4.59 6.29 -20.04
C MET A 81 4.20 4.81 -20.11
N LEU A 82 3.80 4.23 -18.97
CA LEU A 82 3.32 2.85 -18.86
C LEU A 82 1.84 2.69 -19.26
N GLY A 83 1.15 3.78 -19.59
CA GLY A 83 -0.28 3.76 -19.94
C GLY A 83 -1.22 3.53 -18.75
N LEU A 84 -0.75 3.80 -17.52
CA LEU A 84 -1.54 3.68 -16.30
C LEU A 84 -2.39 4.95 -16.13
N CYS A 85 -3.71 4.82 -16.25
CA CYS A 85 -4.65 5.93 -16.23
C CYS A 85 -5.64 5.91 -15.06
N ASP A 86 -5.84 4.76 -14.42
CA ASP A 86 -6.74 4.60 -13.29
C ASP A 86 -5.96 4.59 -11.97
N ILE A 87 -6.06 5.69 -11.22
CA ILE A 87 -5.33 5.86 -9.95
C ILE A 87 -6.23 5.38 -8.81
N GLU A 88 -5.80 4.31 -8.16
CA GLU A 88 -6.42 3.85 -6.93
C GLU A 88 -5.69 4.44 -5.71
N LYS A 89 -6.41 5.25 -4.91
CA LYS A 89 -5.85 5.89 -3.71
C LYS A 89 -6.03 5.04 -2.45
N ARG A 90 -6.92 4.06 -2.47
CA ARG A 90 -7.18 3.17 -1.34
C ARG A 90 -6.11 2.08 -1.28
N SER A 91 -5.78 1.64 -0.07
CA SER A 91 -4.96 0.45 0.12
C SER A 91 -5.74 -0.81 -0.27
N TYR A 92 -5.04 -1.91 -0.56
CA TYR A 92 -5.68 -3.22 -0.78
C TYR A 92 -6.56 -3.66 0.39
N LEU A 93 -6.14 -3.36 1.62
CA LEU A 93 -6.96 -3.60 2.80
C LEU A 93 -8.28 -2.80 2.70
N GLY A 94 -8.21 -1.50 2.40
CA GLY A 94 -9.39 -0.65 2.26
C GLY A 94 -10.32 -1.13 1.13
N LEU A 95 -9.76 -1.60 0.02
CA LEU A 95 -10.52 -2.20 -1.07
C LEU A 95 -11.22 -3.50 -0.67
N LEU A 96 -10.51 -4.41 0.02
CA LEU A 96 -11.10 -5.66 0.50
C LEU A 96 -12.23 -5.39 1.50
N LEU A 97 -12.05 -4.42 2.40
CA LEU A 97 -13.08 -4.03 3.35
C LEU A 97 -14.31 -3.45 2.67
N ALA A 98 -14.14 -2.65 1.62
CA ALA A 98 -15.25 -2.12 0.83
C ALA A 98 -16.03 -3.22 0.07
N LEU A 99 -15.39 -4.35 -0.26
CA LEU A 99 -16.09 -5.51 -0.82
C LEU A 99 -16.90 -6.28 0.22
N THR A 100 -16.44 -6.33 1.48
CA THR A 100 -17.11 -7.06 2.56
C THR A 100 -18.17 -6.27 3.29
N ASN A 101 -17.98 -4.94 3.41
CA ASN A 101 -18.88 -4.00 4.09
C ASN A 101 -19.12 -2.77 3.19
N PRO A 102 -20.04 -2.84 2.23
CA PRO A 102 -20.26 -1.74 1.28
C PRO A 102 -20.74 -0.43 1.93
N ASP A 103 -21.27 -0.48 3.17
CA ASP A 103 -21.85 0.67 3.88
C ASP A 103 -20.83 1.51 4.70
N GLU A 104 -19.59 1.05 4.91
CA GLU A 104 -18.57 1.79 5.69
C GLU A 104 -17.69 2.73 4.84
N GLY A 105 -17.94 2.80 3.52
CA GLY A 105 -17.14 3.59 2.56
C GLY A 105 -17.48 5.08 2.48
N THR A 106 -18.58 5.54 3.07
CA THR A 106 -18.93 6.97 3.11
C THR A 106 -18.34 7.64 4.34
N PHE A 107 -17.11 8.14 4.21
CA PHE A 107 -16.59 9.19 5.09
C PHE A 107 -17.52 10.42 4.96
N HIS A 108 -18.46 10.56 5.89
CA HIS A 108 -19.13 11.82 6.11
C HIS A 108 -18.11 12.72 6.81
N GLY A 109 -17.45 13.56 6.02
CA GLY A 109 -16.72 14.70 6.56
C GLY A 109 -17.77 15.61 7.20
N ASP A 110 -17.93 15.51 8.53
CA ASP A 110 -18.64 16.51 9.31
C ASP A 110 -17.87 17.82 9.21
N GLY A 111 -18.23 18.58 8.18
CA GLY A 111 -18.00 20.00 8.13
C GLY A 111 -19.01 20.68 9.05
N GLY A 112 -18.50 21.39 10.05
CA GLY A 112 -19.27 22.40 10.73
C GLY A 112 -18.53 22.99 11.93
N PRO A 113 -18.93 24.19 12.35
CA PRO A 113 -19.06 25.43 11.59
C PRO A 113 -17.82 26.34 11.73
#